data_AF-A0A9D9NDQ3-F1
#
_entry.id   AF-A0A9D9NDQ3-F1
#
_cell.length_a   1.000
_cell.length_b   1.000
_cell.length_c   1.000
_cell.angle_alpha   90.00
_cell.angle_beta   90.00
_cell.angle_gamma   90.00
#
_symmetry.space_group_name_H-M   'P 1'
#
loop_
_entity.id
_entity.type
_entity.pdbx_description
1 polymer ?
#
loop_
_entity_poly.entity_id
_entity_poly.type
_entity_poly.pdbx_seq_one_letter_code
_entity_poly.pdbx_strand_id
1 'polypeptide(L)' 'MTREDVFTAIAEVVSDRTDTAREDVQEESTFRDLGVDSLDTVEILMELEDKLGTEIELDRKISTVGDLVSFIVDKEN' A
#
# COMPACT_ATOMS: atom_id res chain seq x y z
N MET A 1 -3.75 -13.63 5.30
CA MET A 1 -4.57 -13.10 4.17
C MET A 1 -3.93 -13.48 2.82
N THR A 2 -4.59 -13.33 1.66
CA THR A 2 -3.90 -13.55 0.37
C THR A 2 -3.27 -12.28 -0.18
N ARG A 3 -2.26 -12.41 -1.06
CA ARG A 3 -1.60 -11.28 -1.74
C ARG A 3 -2.59 -10.38 -2.47
N GLU A 4 -3.58 -10.97 -3.13
CA GLU A 4 -4.62 -10.23 -3.84
C GLU A 4 -5.52 -9.44 -2.89
N ASP A 5 -5.85 -9.96 -1.70
CA ASP A 5 -6.64 -9.23 -0.70
C ASP A 5 -5.90 -7.98 -0.22
N VAL A 6 -4.60 -8.12 0.07
CA VAL A 6 -3.74 -7.03 0.53
C VAL A 6 -3.53 -5.99 -0.57
N PHE A 7 -3.23 -6.42 -1.80
CA PHE A 7 -3.10 -5.54 -2.95
C PHE A 7 -4.39 -4.78 -3.22
N THR A 8 -5.54 -5.46 -3.17
CA THR A 8 -6.84 -4.81 -3.37
C THR A 8 -7.11 -3.76 -2.30
N ALA A 9 -6.83 -4.05 -1.03
CA ALA A 9 -7.00 -3.08 0.05
C ALA A 9 -6.09 -1.84 -0.12
N ILE A 10 -4.82 -2.05 -0.52
CA ILE A 10 -3.89 -0.94 -0.79
C ILE A 10 -4.35 -0.14 -2.02
N ALA A 11 -4.70 -0.83 -3.10
CA ALA A 11 -5.13 -0.20 -4.34
C ALA A 11 -6.42 0.60 -4.15
N GLU A 12 -7.39 0.10 -3.37
CA GLU A 12 -8.60 0.84 -3.00
C GLU A 12 -8.25 2.11 -2.22
N VAL A 13 -7.48 1.98 -1.13
CA VAL A 13 -7.10 3.11 -0.28
C VAL A 13 -6.29 4.17 -1.05
N VAL A 14 -5.38 3.73 -1.93
CA VAL A 14 -4.62 4.63 -2.82
C VAL A 14 -5.55 5.28 -3.84
N SER A 15 -6.43 4.52 -4.50
CA SER A 15 -7.35 5.05 -5.51
C SER A 15 -8.33 6.08 -4.95
N ASP A 16 -8.82 5.86 -3.74
CA ASP A 16 -9.71 6.79 -3.03
C ASP A 16 -9.00 8.10 -2.66
N ARG A 17 -7.67 8.08 -2.53
CA ARG A 17 -6.86 9.25 -2.17
C ARG A 17 -6.34 10.02 -3.38
N THR A 18 -5.93 9.34 -4.44
CA THR A 18 -5.23 9.97 -5.57
C THR A 18 -6.04 10.07 -6.85
N ASP A 19 -7.34 9.75 -6.82
CA ASP A 19 -8.22 9.71 -8.00
C ASP A 19 -7.65 8.82 -9.14
N THR A 20 -6.70 7.93 -8.80
CA THR A 20 -6.04 7.03 -9.74
C THR A 20 -6.82 5.74 -9.83
N ALA A 21 -7.09 5.25 -11.04
CA ALA A 21 -7.82 4.00 -11.19
C ALA A 21 -7.02 2.85 -10.56
N ARG A 22 -7.69 1.92 -9.88
CA ARG A 22 -7.05 0.69 -9.37
C ARG A 22 -6.31 -0.09 -10.46
N GLU A 23 -6.73 0.09 -11.72
CA GLU A 23 -6.18 -0.55 -12.90
C GLU A 23 -4.82 0.07 -13.31
N ASP A 24 -4.58 1.33 -12.95
CA ASP A 24 -3.30 2.02 -13.13
C ASP A 24 -2.32 1.75 -11.97
N VAL A 25 -2.83 1.26 -10.84
CA VAL A 25 -2.01 0.78 -9.72
C VAL A 25 -1.40 -0.55 -10.12
N GLN A 26 -0.10 -0.56 -10.42
CA GLN A 26 0.66 -1.79 -10.66
C GLN A 26 1.57 -2.08 -9.47
N GLU A 27 1.96 -3.35 -9.30
CA GLU A 27 2.95 -3.73 -8.28
C GLU A 27 4.29 -3.01 -8.48
N GLU A 28 4.60 -2.65 -9.72
CA GLU A 28 5.81 -1.91 -10.12
C GLU A 28 5.67 -0.39 -9.89
N SER A 29 4.43 0.11 -9.80
CA SER A 29 4.14 1.52 -9.60
C SER A 29 4.58 1.96 -8.20
N THR A 30 5.15 3.16 -8.14
CA THR A 30 5.52 3.78 -6.86
C THR A 30 4.40 4.65 -6.34
N PHE A 31 4.22 4.73 -5.02
CA PHE A 31 3.23 5.62 -4.40
C PHE A 31 3.37 7.07 -4.92
N ARG A 32 4.61 7.51 -5.10
CA ARG A 32 4.91 8.83 -5.69
C ARG A 32 4.43 8.99 -7.14
N ASP A 33 4.54 7.94 -7.95
CA ASP A 33 4.07 7.96 -9.36
C ASP A 33 2.55 7.97 -9.45
N LEU A 34 1.89 7.31 -8.49
CA LEU A 34 0.43 7.30 -8.31
C LEU A 34 -0.11 8.62 -7.71
N GLY A 35 0.74 9.64 -7.52
CA GLY A 35 0.34 10.91 -6.94
C GLY A 35 0.13 10.89 -5.43
N VAL A 36 0.57 9.84 -4.74
CA VAL A 36 0.54 9.75 -3.28
C VAL A 36 1.73 10.54 -2.74
N ASP A 37 1.45 11.61 -2.02
CA ASP A 37 2.48 12.39 -1.35
C ASP A 37 2.96 11.70 -0.06
N SER A 38 4.05 12.20 0.53
CA SER A 38 4.59 11.62 1.78
C SER A 38 3.61 11.69 2.95
N LEU A 39 2.67 12.64 2.94
CA LEU A 39 1.63 12.75 3.97
C LEU A 39 0.54 11.69 3.77
N ASP A 40 0.04 11.56 2.53
CA ASP A 40 -0.95 10.54 2.18
C ASP A 40 -0.40 9.14 2.43
N THR A 41 0.87 8.89 2.08
CA THR A 41 1.53 7.60 2.32
C THR A 41 1.47 7.23 3.81
N VAL A 42 1.69 8.17 4.71
CA VAL A 42 1.64 7.91 6.16
C VAL A 42 0.21 7.62 6.64
N GLU A 43 -0.79 8.32 6.12
CA GLU A 43 -2.20 8.05 6.46
C GLU A 43 -2.67 6.69 5.93
N ILE A 44 -2.33 6.36 4.69
CA ILE A 44 -2.62 5.07 4.05
C ILE A 44 -1.97 3.93 4.85
N LEU A 45 -0.71 4.11 5.26
CA LEU A 45 0.00 3.14 6.09
C LEU A 45 -0.69 2.97 7.43
N MET A 46 -1.03 4.04 8.16
CA MET A 46 -1.75 3.92 9.44
C MET A 46 -3.10 3.20 9.30
N GLU A 47 -3.85 3.49 8.22
CA GLU A 47 -5.15 2.84 7.96
C GLU A 47 -4.99 1.36 7.59
N LEU A 48 -3.95 1.02 6.83
CA LEU A 48 -3.57 -0.36 6.52
C LEU A 48 -3.07 -1.11 7.77
N GLU A 49 -2.26 -0.47 8.61
CA GLU A 49 -1.78 -1.02 9.89
C GLU A 49 -2.96 -1.39 10.79
N ASP A 50 -3.95 -0.51 10.92
CA ASP A 50 -5.17 -0.77 11.72
C ASP A 50 -6.06 -1.85 11.07
N LYS A 51 -6.23 -1.83 9.74
CA LYS A 51 -7.04 -2.84 9.02
C LYS A 51 -6.44 -4.24 9.06
N LEU A 52 -5.13 -4.32 8.89
CA LEU A 52 -4.38 -5.58 8.76
C LEU A 52 -3.81 -6.05 10.10
N GLY A 53 -3.78 -5.19 11.11
CA GLY A 53 -3.13 -5.48 12.40
C GLY A 53 -1.63 -5.71 12.29
N THR A 54 -1.00 -5.26 11.19
CA THR A 54 0.42 -5.43 10.91
C THR A 54 1.11 -4.09 11.02
N GLU A 55 2.16 -4.01 11.84
CA GLU A 55 2.99 -2.80 11.96
C GLU A 55 3.91 -2.66 10.74
N ILE A 56 3.77 -1.56 10.00
CA ILE A 56 4.50 -1.24 8.78
C ILE A 56 5.51 -0.15 9.11
N GLU A 57 6.61 -0.54 9.77
CA GLU A 57 7.70 0.39 10.03
C GLU A 57 8.36 0.81 8.71
N LEU A 58 8.29 2.11 8.41
CA LEU A 58 8.97 2.82 7.32
C LEU A 58 10.52 2.76 7.40
N ASP A 59 11.09 1.85 8.19
CA ASP A 59 12.54 1.64 8.30
C ASP A 59 13.12 1.07 6.99
N ARG A 60 12.28 0.33 6.25
CA ARG A 60 12.55 -0.03 4.84
C ARG A 60 11.88 0.99 3.94
N LYS A 61 12.63 1.53 2.97
CA LYS A 61 12.09 2.36 1.88
C LYS A 61 11.13 1.56 1.00
N ILE A 62 9.90 1.34 1.47
CA ILE A 62 8.83 0.83 0.64
C ILE A 62 8.56 1.90 -0.42
N SER A 63 8.97 1.59 -1.64
CA SER A 63 8.88 2.54 -2.76
C SER A 63 7.76 2.14 -3.71
N THR A 64 7.51 0.84 -3.85
CA THR A 64 6.51 0.27 -4.76
C THR A 64 5.32 -0.33 -4.00
N VAL A 65 4.17 -0.42 -4.67
CA VAL A 65 2.99 -1.09 -4.13
C VAL A 65 3.25 -2.59 -3.92
N GLY A 66 3.99 -3.23 -4.83
CA GLY A 66 4.34 -4.64 -4.72
C GLY A 66 5.24 -4.97 -3.53
N ASP A 67 6.17 -4.06 -3.17
CA ASP A 67 6.97 -4.18 -1.96
C ASP A 67 6.09 -4.13 -0.71
N LEU A 68 5.13 -3.20 -0.65
CA LEU A 68 4.21 -3.07 0.48
C LEU A 68 3.36 -4.33 0.66
N VAL A 69 2.78 -4.80 -0.44
CA VAL A 69 1.97 -6.01 -0.48
C VAL A 69 2.77 -7.22 -0.02
N SER A 70 3.96 -7.42 -0.59
CA SER A 70 4.81 -8.56 -0.23
C SER A 70 5.22 -8.49 1.23
N PHE A 71 5.54 -7.30 1.74
CA PHE A 71 5.91 -7.10 3.14
C PHE A 71 4.79 -7.51 4.11
N ILE A 72 3.56 -7.06 3.85
CA ILE A 72 2.39 -7.39 4.67
C ILE A 72 2.10 -8.89 4.59
N VAL A 73 2.11 -9.48 3.39
CA VAL A 73 1.86 -10.91 3.19
C VAL A 73 2.91 -11.78 3.89
N ASP A 74 4.19 -11.38 3.87
CA ASP A 74 5.26 -12.06 4.61
C ASP A 74 5.09 -11.94 6.13
N LYS A 75 4.59 -10.80 6.63
CA LYS A 75 4.36 -10.60 8.08
C LYS A 75 3.15 -11.36 8.62
N GLU A 76 2.13 -11.57 7.78
CA GLU A 76 0.89 -12.31 8.08
C GLU A 76 1.02 -13.84 7.95
N ASN A 77 2.16 -14.35 7.45
CA ASN A 77 2.45 -15.78 7.28
C ASN A 77 3.20 -16.37 8.49
#